data_AF-A0A965V2G6-F1
#
_entry.id   AF-A0A965V2G6-F1
#
_cell.length_a   1.000
_cell.length_b   1.000
_cell.length_c   1.000
_cell.angle_alpha   90.00
_cell.angle_beta   90.00
_cell.angle_gamma   90.00
#
_symmetry.space_group_name_H-M   'P 1'
#
loop_
_entity.id
_entity.type
_entity.pdbx_description
1 polymer ?
#
loop_
_entity_poly.entity_id
_entity_poly.type
_entity_poly.pdbx_seq_one_letter_code
_entity_poly.pdbx_strand_id
1 'polypeptide(L)' 'MTATTRLERALMGRDLAVVIDPVALRTLPALGAEVGPVPLAGETARIDAQAGVWSHVIMDESRSGWIPTQNLASLSTP' A
#
# COMPACT_ATOMS: atom_id res chain seq x y z
N MET A 1 12.35 -19.43 -18.29
CA MET A 1 13.06 -18.28 -17.70
C MET A 1 12.03 -17.32 -17.12
N THR A 2 11.77 -17.33 -15.81
CA THR A 2 10.89 -16.30 -15.18
C THR A 2 10.99 -16.21 -13.65
N ALA A 3 12.06 -16.70 -13.02
CA ALA A 3 12.25 -16.54 -11.56
C ALA A 3 12.90 -15.19 -11.19
N THR A 4 13.68 -14.61 -12.11
CA THR A 4 14.49 -13.41 -11.86
C THR A 4 13.65 -12.17 -11.54
N THR A 5 12.47 -12.03 -12.18
CA THR A 5 11.68 -10.79 -12.13
C THR A 5 10.97 -10.54 -10.79
N ARG A 6 10.57 -11.57 -10.03
CA ARG A 6 9.89 -11.35 -8.74
C ARG A 6 10.87 -10.96 -7.64
N LEU A 7 12.05 -11.59 -7.63
CA LEU A 7 13.11 -11.30 -6.68
C LEU A 7 13.66 -9.88 -6.90
N GLU A 8 13.98 -9.53 -8.15
CA GLU A 8 14.47 -8.18 -8.50
C GLU A 8 13.48 -7.09 -8.05
N ARG A 9 12.19 -7.26 -8.34
CA ARG A 9 11.16 -6.32 -7.89
C ARG A 9 11.12 -6.17 -6.38
N ALA A 10 11.22 -7.27 -5.63
CA ALA A 10 11.25 -7.21 -4.18
C ALA A 10 12.51 -6.50 -3.66
N LEU A 11 13.67 -6.76 -4.25
CA LEU A 11 14.94 -6.12 -3.88
C LEU A 11 14.95 -4.62 -4.20
N MET A 12 14.28 -4.20 -5.26
CA MET A 12 14.11 -2.79 -5.63
C MET A 12 13.05 -2.06 -4.79
N GLY A 13 12.40 -2.73 -3.83
CA GLY A 13 11.30 -2.16 -3.08
C GLY A 13 10.07 -1.86 -3.95
N ARG A 14 9.94 -2.50 -5.11
CA ARG A 14 8.82 -2.28 -6.02
C ARG A 14 7.54 -2.78 -5.37
N ASP A 15 6.49 -1.97 -5.48
CA ASP A 15 5.19 -2.21 -4.86
C ASP A 15 5.24 -2.19 -3.32
N LEU A 16 6.31 -1.66 -2.70
CA LEU A 16 6.37 -1.37 -1.28
C LEU A 16 6.27 0.14 -1.05
N ALA A 17 5.59 0.53 0.03
CA ALA A 17 5.46 1.90 0.44
C ALA A 17 5.47 2.03 1.98
N VAL A 18 5.71 3.24 2.47
CA VAL A 18 5.61 3.61 3.88
C VAL A 18 4.44 4.55 4.06
N VAL A 19 3.65 4.34 5.11
CA VAL A 19 2.59 5.27 5.52
C VAL A 19 3.23 6.55 6.05
N ILE A 20 2.97 7.67 5.39
CA ILE A 20 3.52 9.00 5.79
C ILE A 20 2.47 9.91 6.41
N ASP A 21 1.20 9.71 6.09
CA ASP A 21 0.07 10.46 6.66
C ASP A 21 -1.06 9.48 7.00
N PRO A 22 -1.19 9.03 8.26
CA PRO A 22 -2.11 7.95 8.61
C PRO A 22 -3.59 8.30 8.49
N VAL A 23 -4.34 7.46 7.76
CA VAL A 23 -5.81 7.53 7.66
C VAL A 23 -6.40 6.12 7.68
N ALA A 24 -7.67 6.00 8.09
CA ALA A 24 -8.34 4.70 8.13
C ALA A 24 -8.36 4.02 6.77
N LEU A 25 -8.02 2.72 6.73
CA LEU A 25 -8.17 1.89 5.55
C LEU A 25 -9.64 1.73 5.20
N ARG A 26 -9.96 1.66 3.91
CA ARG A 26 -11.34 1.57 3.41
C ARG A 26 -11.60 0.25 2.72
N THR A 27 -12.84 -0.23 2.81
CA THR A 27 -13.25 -1.46 2.11
C THR A 27 -13.35 -1.29 0.60
N LEU A 28 -13.56 -0.06 0.11
CA LEU A 28 -13.64 0.32 -1.30
C LEU A 28 -12.86 1.63 -1.57
N PRO A 29 -12.42 1.88 -2.82
CA PRO A 29 -11.70 3.11 -3.21
C PRO A 29 -12.65 4.31 -3.36
N ALA A 30 -13.34 4.68 -2.28
CA ALA A 30 -14.31 5.76 -2.25
C ALA A 30 -14.35 6.46 -0.88
N LEU A 31 -14.57 7.78 -0.88
CA LEU A 31 -14.61 8.60 0.35
C LEU A 31 -15.74 8.20 1.32
N GLY A 32 -16.83 7.62 0.81
CA GLY A 32 -17.97 7.17 1.60
C GLY A 32 -17.95 5.68 1.98
N ALA A 33 -16.88 4.96 1.63
CA ALA A 33 -16.77 3.54 1.97
C ALA A 33 -16.58 3.32 3.47
N GLU A 34 -17.01 2.15 3.94
CA GLU A 34 -16.76 1.68 5.29
C GLU A 34 -15.26 1.75 5.62
N VAL A 35 -14.96 2.22 6.84
CA VAL A 35 -13.61 2.42 7.34
C VAL A 35 -13.26 1.31 8.34
N GLY A 36 -12.05 0.79 8.22
CA GLY A 36 -11.46 -0.18 9.12
C GLY A 36 -10.34 0.43 9.97
N PRO A 37 -9.27 -0.33 10.24
CA PRO A 37 -8.19 0.13 11.11
C PRO A 37 -7.40 1.30 10.50
N VAL A 38 -6.85 2.14 11.38
CA VAL A 38 -5.91 3.21 11.03
C VAL A 38 -4.49 2.64 11.16
N PRO A 39 -3.66 2.66 10.11
CA PRO A 39 -2.26 2.30 10.20
C PRO A 39 -1.46 3.35 10.97
N LEU A 40 -0.22 3.04 11.33
CA LEU A 40 0.68 4.00 11.96
C LEU A 40 1.61 4.64 10.93
N ALA A 41 2.03 5.87 11.18
CA ALA A 41 3.09 6.50 10.41
C ALA A 41 4.37 5.67 10.54
N GLY A 42 5.06 5.44 9.42
CA GLY A 42 6.25 4.59 9.36
C GLY A 42 5.95 3.09 9.14
N GLU A 43 4.69 2.65 9.23
CA GLU A 43 4.36 1.27 8.84
C GLU A 43 4.62 1.04 7.36
N THR A 44 5.20 -0.12 7.04
CA THR A 44 5.42 -0.55 5.66
C THR A 44 4.18 -1.29 5.16
N ALA A 45 3.84 -1.04 3.91
CA ALA A 45 2.70 -1.63 3.23
C ALA A 45 3.12 -2.13 1.85
N ARG A 46 2.51 -3.24 1.41
CA ARG A 46 2.62 -3.71 0.03
C ARG A 46 1.41 -3.24 -0.76
N ILE A 47 1.64 -2.55 -1.85
CA ILE A 47 0.60 -2.18 -2.82
C ILE A 47 0.34 -3.39 -3.71
N ASP A 48 -0.89 -3.86 -3.79
CA ASP A 48 -1.30 -4.98 -4.66
C ASP A 48 -2.32 -4.58 -5.73
N ALA A 49 -2.96 -3.42 -5.60
CA ALA A 49 -3.82 -2.83 -6.62
C ALA A 49 -3.85 -1.29 -6.55
N GLN A 50 -4.24 -0.65 -7.66
CA GLN A 50 -4.48 0.79 -7.73
C GLN A 50 -5.80 1.10 -8.47
N ALA A 51 -6.50 2.13 -8.02
CA ALA A 51 -7.74 2.60 -8.61
C ALA A 51 -7.81 4.14 -8.52
N GLY A 52 -7.39 4.82 -9.58
CA GLY A 52 -7.31 6.29 -9.60
C GLY A 52 -6.33 6.79 -8.54
N VAL A 53 -6.81 7.62 -7.61
CA VAL A 53 -5.99 8.16 -6.51
C VAL A 53 -5.81 7.17 -5.35
N TRP A 54 -6.41 5.98 -5.40
CA TRP A 54 -6.37 4.99 -4.33
C TRP A 54 -5.35 3.90 -4.60
N SER A 55 -4.68 3.46 -3.54
CA SER A 55 -3.86 2.25 -3.52
C SER A 55 -4.51 1.25 -2.55
N HIS A 56 -4.67 0.01 -2.98
CA HIS A 56 -4.98 -1.09 -2.07
C HIS A 56 -3.68 -1.58 -1.47
N VAL A 57 -3.68 -1.74 -0.15
CA VAL A 57 -2.50 -2.14 0.59
C VAL A 57 -2.75 -3.39 1.40
N ILE A 58 -1.74 -4.24 1.48
CA ILE A 58 -1.63 -5.36 2.41
C ILE A 58 -0.55 -4.99 3.42
N MET A 59 -0.90 -5.08 4.70
CA MET A 59 -0.03 -4.79 5.83
C MET A 59 0.08 -6.02 6.74
N ASP A 60 0.90 -5.91 7.77
CA ASP A 60 1.04 -6.96 8.77
C ASP A 60 -0.29 -7.25 9.50
N GLU A 61 -0.37 -8.41 10.15
CA GLU A 61 -1.52 -8.86 10.93
C GLU A 61 -2.83 -8.97 10.11
N SER A 62 -2.71 -9.28 8.81
CA SER A 62 -3.84 -9.42 7.87
C SER A 62 -4.65 -8.14 7.65
N ARG A 63 -4.13 -6.98 8.06
CA ARG A 63 -4.77 -5.69 7.73
C ARG A 63 -4.62 -5.42 6.25
N SER A 64 -5.73 -5.08 5.61
CA SER A 64 -5.74 -4.67 4.21
C SER A 64 -6.88 -3.70 3.93
N GLY A 65 -6.75 -2.93 2.87
CA GLY A 65 -7.79 -2.00 2.41
C GLY A 65 -7.23 -0.88 1.55
N TRP A 66 -8.11 0.03 1.17
CA TRP A 66 -7.81 1.17 0.31
C TRP A 66 -7.41 2.40 1.11
N ILE A 67 -6.33 3.05 0.68
CA ILE A 67 -5.81 4.31 1.22
C ILE A 67 -5.49 5.27 0.06
N PRO A 68 -5.64 6.59 0.22
CA PRO A 68 -5.20 7.52 -0.83
C PRO A 68 -3.69 7.42 -1.05
N THR A 69 -3.26 7.41 -2.30
CA THR A 69 -1.87 7.16 -2.68
C THR A 69 -0.93 8.26 -2.15
N GLN A 70 -1.42 9.50 -2.00
CA GLN A 70 -0.67 10.61 -1.42
C GLN A 70 -0.29 10.41 0.06
N ASN A 71 -0.98 9.50 0.76
CA ASN A 71 -0.70 9.14 2.15
C ASN A 71 0.43 8.11 2.28
N LEU A 72 0.99 7.67 1.14
CA LEU A 72 2.05 6.70 1.03
C LEU A 72 3.30 7.30 0.37
N ALA A 73 4.49 6.92 0.86
CA ALA A 73 5.75 7.15 0.18
C ALA A 73 6.26 5.83 -0.42
N SER A 74 6.48 5.78 -1.73
CA SER A 74 7.05 4.60 -2.40
C SER A 74 8.47 4.33 -1.90
N LEU A 75 8.80 3.05 -1.68
CA LEU A 75 10.15 2.59 -1.40
C LEU A 75 10.92 2.17 -2.65
N SER A 76 10.29 2.26 -3.83
CA SER A 76 10.97 1.97 -5.08
C SER A 76 12.17 2.90 -5.27
N THR A 77 13.36 2.33 -5.45
CA THR A 77 14.53 3.10 -5.87
C THR A 77 14.28 3.67 -7.27
N PRO A 78 14.58 4.96 -7.53
CA PRO A 78 14.47 5.56 -8.86
C PRO A 78 15.41 4.91 -9.89
#